data_AF-A0A2V3ITW1-F1
#
_entry.id   AF-A0A2V3ITW1-F1
#
_cell.length_a   1.000
_cell.length_b   1.000
_cell.length_c   1.000
_cell.angle_alpha   90.00
_cell.angle_beta   90.00
_cell.angle_gamma   90.00
#
_symmetry.space_group_name_H-M   'P 1'
#
loop_
_entity.id
_entity.type
_entity.pdbx_description
1 polymer ?
#
loop_
_entity_poly.entity_id
_entity_poly.type
_entity_poly.pdbx_seq_one_letter_code
_entity_poly.pdbx_strand_id
1 'polypeptide(L)'
;MHLPSLFVILVYISGYLFIVFAAICLACGLYYLVELAEEYTSFTKKLIRSGILAQLGLHGLLWLYERFPFVPCMIGFAAHLSYLFLLRSFPFMEPSSPPFMVSCAMFVIDNIVWFRFFKANVEMFYRYRIAPVPSMASFFLFVIWLVPCAFFCSLTINESVLPATGPGRDIYQSQSVPDRKKRRKNAILVTLERAVVSVKRALGIETTRDTLTALY
;
A
#
# COMPACT_ATOMS: atom_id res chain seq x y z
N MET A 1 25.10 -39.78 -34.47
CA MET A 1 24.34 -38.68 -33.85
C MET A 1 24.20 -37.58 -34.89
N HIS A 2 23.00 -37.31 -35.41
CA HIS A 2 22.81 -36.22 -36.37
C HIS A 2 22.94 -34.89 -35.61
N LEU A 3 23.89 -34.05 -36.02
CA LEU A 3 24.00 -32.68 -35.51
C LEU A 3 22.66 -31.97 -35.76
N PRO A 4 22.10 -31.24 -34.77
CA PRO A 4 20.91 -30.45 -35.01
C PRO A 4 21.18 -29.48 -36.16
N SER A 5 20.19 -29.30 -37.06
CA SER A 5 20.34 -28.39 -38.19
C SER A 5 20.67 -26.98 -37.67
N LEU A 6 21.53 -26.24 -38.39
CA LEU A 6 21.93 -24.88 -38.03
C LEU A 6 20.72 -24.00 -37.66
N PHE A 7 19.62 -24.18 -38.38
CA PHE A 7 18.33 -23.54 -38.11
C PHE A 7 17.81 -23.77 -36.68
N VAL A 8 17.87 -25.01 -36.17
CA VAL A 8 17.41 -25.34 -34.82
C VAL A 8 18.27 -24.65 -33.77
N ILE A 9 19.60 -24.68 -33.93
CA ILE A 9 20.53 -23.98 -33.02
C ILE A 9 20.22 -22.47 -33.03
N LEU A 10 20.02 -21.88 -34.21
CA LEU A 10 19.72 -20.47 -34.36
C LEU A 10 18.41 -20.07 -33.66
N VAL A 11 17.35 -20.89 -33.78
CA VAL A 11 16.06 -20.65 -33.11
C VAL A 11 16.20 -20.71 -31.59
N TYR A 12 16.95 -21.68 -31.05
CA TYR A 12 17.19 -21.75 -29.61
C TYR A 12 18.00 -20.55 -29.11
N ILE A 13 19.11 -20.21 -29.77
CA ILE A 13 19.96 -19.08 -29.39
C ILE A 13 19.17 -17.76 -29.42
N SER A 14 18.43 -17.51 -30.51
CA SER A 14 17.60 -16.31 -30.63
C SER A 14 16.49 -16.26 -29.59
N GLY A 15 15.86 -17.39 -29.27
CA GLY A 15 14.86 -17.49 -28.20
C GLY A 15 15.43 -17.15 -26.82
N TYR A 16 16.61 -17.69 -26.46
CA TYR A 16 17.26 -17.36 -25.20
C TYR A 16 17.71 -15.90 -25.13
N LEU A 17 18.29 -15.37 -26.21
CA LEU A 17 18.66 -13.95 -26.29
C LEU A 17 17.44 -13.03 -26.12
N PHE A 18 16.31 -13.40 -26.74
CA PHE A 18 15.06 -12.66 -26.60
C PHE A 18 14.57 -12.64 -25.14
N ILE A 19 14.60 -13.78 -24.44
CA ILE A 19 14.20 -13.86 -23.03
C ILE A 19 15.13 -13.03 -22.15
N VAL A 20 16.44 -13.09 -22.36
CA VAL A 20 17.43 -12.29 -21.62
C VAL A 20 17.21 -10.80 -21.86
N PHE A 21 17.04 -10.39 -23.12
CA PHE A 21 16.77 -9.00 -23.47
C PHE A 21 15.46 -8.49 -22.85
N ALA A 22 14.39 -9.29 -22.89
CA ALA A 22 13.12 -8.95 -22.24
C ALA A 22 13.28 -8.81 -20.72
N ALA A 23 14.05 -9.68 -20.08
CA ALA A 23 14.34 -9.59 -18.65
C ALA A 23 15.11 -8.31 -18.29
N ILE A 24 16.12 -7.93 -19.09
CA ILE A 24 16.86 -6.67 -18.89
C ILE A 24 15.93 -5.48 -19.08
N CYS A 25 15.10 -5.47 -20.12
CA CYS A 25 14.13 -4.39 -20.37
C CYS A 25 13.15 -4.23 -19.20
N LEU A 26 12.62 -5.34 -18.67
CA LEU A 26 11.75 -5.33 -17.48
C LEU A 26 12.50 -4.82 -16.24
N ALA A 27 13.75 -5.24 -16.03
CA ALA A 27 14.56 -4.77 -14.90
C ALA A 27 14.83 -3.26 -14.99
N CYS A 28 15.21 -2.74 -16.16
CA CYS A 28 15.40 -1.31 -16.40
C CYS A 28 14.08 -0.53 -16.21
N GLY A 29 12.96 -1.06 -16.70
CA GLY A 29 11.65 -0.43 -16.54
C GLY A 29 11.22 -0.36 -15.07
N LEU A 30 11.41 -1.44 -14.30
CA LEU A 30 11.13 -1.47 -12.87
C LEU A 30 12.05 -0.53 -12.07
N TYR A 31 13.33 -0.47 -12.42
CA TYR A 31 14.28 0.46 -11.83
C TYR A 31 13.83 1.92 -12.04
N TYR A 32 13.45 2.27 -13.27
CA TYR A 32 12.93 3.61 -13.57
C TYR A 32 11.62 3.92 -12.84
N LEU A 33 10.73 2.93 -12.69
CA LEU A 33 9.49 3.09 -11.91
C LEU A 33 9.76 3.32 -10.42
N VAL A 34 10.80 2.72 -9.86
CA VAL A 34 11.23 2.94 -8.47
C VAL A 34 11.75 4.37 -8.30
N GLU A 35 12.62 4.83 -9.21
CA GLU A 35 13.13 6.22 -9.20
C GLU A 35 11.99 7.25 -9.31
N LEU A 36 11.05 7.02 -10.24
CA LEU A 36 9.87 7.88 -10.39
C LEU A 36 8.98 7.84 -9.14
N ALA A 37 8.86 6.67 -8.51
CA ALA A 37 8.07 6.53 -7.30
C ALA A 37 8.71 7.23 -6.09
N GLU A 38 10.04 7.37 -6.07
CA GLU A 38 10.81 8.12 -5.07
C GLU A 38 10.64 9.63 -5.26
N GLU A 39 10.72 10.11 -6.50
CA GLU A 39 10.53 11.54 -6.81
C GLU A 39 9.07 11.99 -6.57
N TYR A 40 8.09 11.15 -6.90
CA TYR A 40 6.65 11.49 -6.86
C TYR A 40 5.83 10.63 -5.90
N THR A 41 6.30 10.42 -4.66
CA THR A 41 5.62 9.58 -3.63
C THR A 41 4.12 9.85 -3.44
N SER A 42 3.68 11.10 -3.53
CA SER A 42 2.26 11.49 -3.43
C SER A 42 1.43 11.03 -4.63
N PHE A 43 2.02 11.04 -5.83
CA PHE A 43 1.41 10.49 -7.03
C PHE A 43 1.38 8.96 -6.97
N THR A 44 2.48 8.34 -6.54
CA THR A 44 2.59 6.88 -6.31
C THR A 44 1.47 6.37 -5.42
N LYS A 45 1.23 7.03 -4.27
CA LYS A 45 0.14 6.65 -3.36
C LYS A 45 -1.24 6.70 -4.04
N LYS A 46 -1.49 7.74 -4.85
CA LYS A 46 -2.75 7.87 -5.61
C LYS A 46 -2.86 6.81 -6.70
N LEU A 47 -1.78 6.52 -7.41
CA LEU A 47 -1.73 5.50 -8.45
C LEU A 47 -1.98 4.11 -7.88
N ILE A 48 -1.32 3.74 -6.77
CA ILE A 48 -1.56 2.47 -6.07
C ILE A 48 -3.01 2.39 -5.58
N ARG A 49 -3.55 3.47 -5.00
CA ARG A 49 -4.97 3.52 -4.59
C ARG A 49 -5.90 3.28 -5.78
N SER A 50 -5.65 3.95 -6.89
CA SER A 50 -6.43 3.81 -8.12
C SER A 50 -6.32 2.38 -8.67
N GLY A 51 -5.12 1.81 -8.67
CA GLY A 51 -4.87 0.43 -9.07
C GLY A 51 -5.67 -0.55 -8.22
N ILE A 52 -5.65 -0.42 -6.90
CA ILE A 52 -6.44 -1.28 -6.01
C ILE A 52 -7.94 -1.15 -6.29
N LEU A 53 -8.46 0.07 -6.46
CA LEU A 53 -9.88 0.28 -6.78
C LEU A 53 -10.26 -0.31 -8.14
N ALA A 54 -9.38 -0.20 -9.14
CA ALA A 54 -9.58 -0.82 -10.44
C ALA A 54 -9.62 -2.35 -10.32
N GLN A 55 -8.73 -2.96 -9.53
CA GLN A 55 -8.73 -4.41 -9.30
C GLN A 55 -9.95 -4.90 -8.53
N LEU A 56 -10.41 -4.14 -7.53
CA LEU A 56 -11.68 -4.43 -6.84
C LEU A 56 -12.85 -4.40 -7.83
N GLY A 57 -12.90 -3.41 -8.71
CA GLY A 57 -13.88 -3.33 -9.79
C GLY A 57 -13.79 -4.53 -10.73
N LEU A 58 -12.58 -4.94 -11.11
CA LEU A 58 -12.34 -6.08 -12.00
C LEU A 58 -12.79 -7.40 -11.37
N HIS A 59 -12.48 -7.66 -10.11
CA HIS A 59 -12.98 -8.84 -9.39
C HIS A 59 -14.51 -8.85 -9.29
N GLY A 60 -15.12 -7.67 -9.14
CA GLY A 60 -16.57 -7.51 -9.19
C GLY A 60 -17.15 -7.83 -10.55
N LEU A 61 -16.50 -7.37 -11.63
CA LEU A 61 -16.90 -7.65 -12.99
C LEU A 61 -16.76 -9.13 -13.34
N LEU A 62 -15.66 -9.77 -12.95
CA LEU A 62 -15.44 -11.21 -13.12
C LEU A 62 -16.55 -12.02 -12.43
N TRP A 63 -16.95 -11.61 -11.23
CA TRP A 63 -18.01 -12.29 -10.50
C TRP A 63 -19.41 -12.04 -11.08
N LEU A 64 -19.78 -10.79 -11.37
CA LEU A 64 -21.14 -10.41 -11.77
C LEU A 64 -21.42 -10.65 -13.26
N TYR A 65 -20.47 -10.32 -14.13
CA TYR A 65 -20.66 -10.37 -15.59
C TYR A 65 -20.24 -11.72 -16.16
N GLU A 66 -19.02 -12.17 -15.83
CA GLU A 66 -18.47 -13.44 -16.33
C GLU A 66 -18.92 -14.66 -15.50
N ARG A 67 -19.62 -14.45 -14.37
CA ARG A 67 -20.12 -15.50 -13.48
C ARG A 67 -19.03 -16.46 -12.98
N PHE A 68 -17.83 -15.93 -12.75
CA PHE A 68 -16.73 -16.70 -12.18
C PHE A 68 -17.09 -17.20 -10.76
N PRO A 69 -16.46 -18.29 -10.30
CA PRO A 69 -16.79 -18.87 -9.00
C PRO A 69 -16.61 -17.87 -7.86
N PHE A 70 -17.53 -17.92 -6.91
CA PHE A 70 -17.58 -16.99 -5.78
C PHE A 70 -16.28 -16.99 -4.95
N VAL A 71 -15.69 -18.16 -4.69
CA VAL A 71 -14.53 -18.29 -3.78
C VAL A 71 -13.27 -17.56 -4.29
N PRO A 72 -12.75 -17.80 -5.51
CA PRO A 72 -11.62 -17.04 -6.04
C PRO A 72 -11.88 -15.53 -6.10
N CYS A 73 -13.07 -15.12 -6.51
CA CYS A 73 -13.43 -13.70 -6.55
C CYS A 73 -13.38 -13.06 -5.16
N MET A 74 -13.97 -13.69 -4.14
CA MET A 74 -13.98 -13.14 -2.79
C MET A 74 -12.60 -13.12 -2.14
N ILE A 75 -11.76 -14.11 -2.41
CA ILE A 75 -10.36 -14.13 -1.94
C ILE A 75 -9.58 -13.00 -2.59
N GLY A 76 -9.72 -12.79 -3.90
CA GLY A 76 -9.11 -11.66 -4.60
C GLY A 76 -9.61 -10.30 -4.08
N PHE A 77 -10.91 -10.17 -3.79
CA PHE A 77 -11.48 -9.00 -3.11
C PHE A 77 -10.84 -8.76 -1.74
N ALA A 78 -10.74 -9.79 -0.91
CA ALA A 78 -10.16 -9.71 0.43
C ALA A 78 -8.66 -9.35 0.38
N ALA A 79 -7.92 -9.92 -0.59
CA ALA A 79 -6.53 -9.57 -0.83
C ALA A 79 -6.37 -8.09 -1.18
N HIS A 80 -7.15 -7.57 -2.12
CA HIS A 80 -7.11 -6.16 -2.51
C HIS A 80 -7.59 -5.21 -1.40
N LEU A 81 -8.51 -5.66 -0.54
CA LEU A 81 -8.91 -4.90 0.64
C LEU A 81 -7.78 -4.86 1.68
N SER A 82 -7.04 -5.96 1.86
CA SER A 82 -5.84 -6.00 2.71
C SER A 82 -4.79 -4.98 2.24
N TYR A 83 -4.63 -4.83 0.92
CA TYR A 83 -3.75 -3.83 0.33
C TYR A 83 -4.23 -2.38 0.57
N LEU A 84 -5.54 -2.13 0.62
CA LEU A 84 -6.05 -0.81 1.03
C LEU A 84 -5.70 -0.48 2.49
N PHE A 85 -5.71 -1.47 3.37
CA PHE A 85 -5.27 -1.29 4.75
C PHE A 85 -3.77 -1.01 4.82
N LEU A 86 -2.97 -1.76 4.05
CA LEU A 86 -1.52 -1.54 3.94
C LEU A 86 -1.19 -0.12 3.41
N LEU A 87 -1.97 0.38 2.45
CA LEU A 87 -1.79 1.71 1.87
C LEU A 87 -1.99 2.86 2.88
N ARG A 88 -2.65 2.63 4.02
CA ARG A 88 -2.80 3.65 5.07
C ARG A 88 -1.46 4.02 5.71
N SER A 89 -0.58 3.04 5.88
CA SER A 89 0.74 3.21 6.48
C SER A 89 1.80 3.74 5.51
N PHE A 90 1.46 3.85 4.22
CA PHE A 90 2.35 4.42 3.21
C PHE A 90 2.70 5.90 3.54
N PRO A 91 3.99 6.30 3.48
CA PRO A 91 5.13 5.58 2.88
C PRO A 91 5.94 4.68 3.83
N PHE A 92 5.82 4.85 5.15
CA PHE A 92 6.62 4.13 6.15
C PHE A 92 6.02 2.75 6.46
N MET A 93 6.14 1.81 5.53
CA MET A 93 5.68 0.44 5.71
C MET A 93 6.79 -0.39 6.35
N GLU A 94 6.58 -0.80 7.60
CA GLU A 94 7.49 -1.74 8.26
C GLU A 94 7.19 -3.18 7.80
N PRO A 95 8.20 -3.95 7.35
CA PRO A 95 8.00 -5.34 6.92
C PRO A 95 7.58 -6.27 8.06
N SER A 96 7.80 -5.87 9.32
CA SER A 96 7.36 -6.60 10.53
C SER A 96 5.91 -6.26 10.93
N SER A 97 5.25 -5.32 10.24
CA SER A 97 3.92 -4.88 10.64
C SER A 97 2.85 -5.96 10.36
N PRO A 98 1.88 -6.16 11.27
CA PRO A 98 0.76 -7.09 11.04
C PRO A 98 0.02 -6.92 9.71
N PRO A 99 -0.33 -5.69 9.23
CA PRO A 99 -1.02 -5.55 7.94
C PRO A 99 -0.16 -5.96 6.75
N PHE A 100 1.17 -5.83 6.84
CA PHE A 100 2.08 -6.30 5.79
C PHE A 100 2.09 -7.83 5.72
N MET A 101 2.20 -8.50 6.86
CA MET A 101 2.14 -9.97 6.92
C MET A 101 0.82 -10.53 6.40
N VAL A 102 -0.31 -9.92 6.79
CA VAL A 102 -1.63 -10.31 6.29
C VAL A 102 -1.71 -10.11 4.78
N SER A 103 -1.18 -9.01 4.25
CA SER A 103 -1.16 -8.73 2.81
C SER A 103 -0.31 -9.76 2.04
N CYS A 104 0.85 -10.16 2.58
CA CYS A 104 1.68 -11.21 1.98
C CYS A 104 0.99 -12.58 2.02
N ALA A 105 0.35 -12.94 3.14
CA ALA A 105 -0.40 -14.18 3.25
C ALA A 105 -1.57 -14.21 2.25
N MET A 106 -2.34 -13.12 2.17
CA MET A 106 -3.43 -12.98 1.21
C MET A 106 -2.93 -13.04 -0.24
N PHE A 107 -1.79 -12.42 -0.56
CA PHE A 107 -1.17 -12.53 -1.88
C PHE A 107 -0.91 -13.98 -2.26
N VAL A 108 -0.30 -14.77 -1.37
CA VAL A 108 0.01 -16.18 -1.64
C VAL A 108 -1.28 -17.01 -1.79
N ILE A 109 -2.26 -16.81 -0.91
CA ILE A 109 -3.55 -17.50 -0.96
C ILE A 109 -4.27 -17.20 -2.28
N ASP A 110 -4.35 -15.92 -2.66
CA ASP A 110 -5.01 -15.50 -3.90
C ASP A 110 -4.35 -16.13 -5.13
N ASN A 111 -3.01 -16.14 -5.19
CA ASN A 111 -2.26 -16.80 -6.26
C ASN A 111 -2.59 -18.29 -6.35
N ILE A 112 -2.56 -19.01 -5.22
CA ILE A 112 -2.81 -20.45 -5.18
C ILE A 112 -4.24 -20.75 -5.64
N VAL A 113 -5.22 -19.97 -5.18
CA VAL A 113 -6.63 -20.19 -5.49
C VAL A 113 -6.90 -19.95 -6.97
N TRP A 114 -6.44 -18.83 -7.53
CA TRP A 114 -6.57 -18.56 -8.97
C TRP A 114 -5.83 -19.58 -9.83
N PHE A 115 -4.63 -20.01 -9.42
CA PHE A 115 -3.86 -21.00 -10.16
C PHE A 115 -4.57 -22.35 -10.18
N ARG A 116 -5.14 -22.77 -9.04
CA ARG A 116 -5.96 -23.98 -8.96
C ARG A 116 -7.22 -23.88 -9.83
N PHE A 117 -7.88 -22.73 -9.83
CA PHE A 117 -9.06 -22.49 -10.65
C PHE A 117 -8.76 -22.61 -12.15
N PHE A 118 -7.73 -21.91 -12.65
CA PHE A 118 -7.39 -21.95 -14.08
C PHE A 118 -6.87 -23.31 -14.53
N LYS A 119 -6.11 -24.02 -13.69
CA LYS A 119 -5.70 -25.40 -13.99
C LYS A 119 -6.89 -26.35 -14.10
N ALA A 120 -7.87 -26.24 -13.19
CA ALA A 120 -9.06 -27.08 -13.22
C ALA A 120 -9.98 -26.77 -14.41
N ASN A 121 -9.96 -25.54 -14.91
CA ASN A 121 -10.82 -25.06 -16.00
C ASN A 121 -10.04 -24.71 -17.26
N VAL A 122 -8.94 -25.41 -17.55
CA VAL A 122 -8.07 -25.09 -18.70
C VAL A 122 -8.81 -25.12 -20.04
N GLU A 123 -9.87 -25.94 -20.14
CA GLU A 123 -10.75 -26.04 -21.32
C GLU A 123 -11.36 -24.71 -21.75
N MET A 124 -11.55 -23.76 -20.80
CA MET A 124 -12.09 -22.44 -21.11
C MET A 124 -11.20 -21.67 -22.10
N PHE A 125 -9.87 -21.82 -21.99
CA PHE A 125 -8.93 -21.16 -22.90
C PHE A 125 -9.01 -21.78 -24.30
N TYR A 126 -9.10 -23.11 -24.38
CA TYR A 126 -9.23 -23.80 -25.66
C TYR A 126 -10.56 -23.48 -26.36
N ARG A 127 -11.65 -23.30 -25.61
CA ARG A 127 -12.96 -22.90 -26.15
C ARG A 127 -12.91 -21.56 -26.89
N TYR A 128 -12.14 -20.60 -26.38
CA TYR A 128 -11.92 -19.30 -27.03
C TYR A 128 -10.72 -19.30 -28.00
N ARG A 129 -10.13 -20.48 -28.28
CA ARG A 129 -8.93 -20.66 -29.13
C ARG A 129 -7.75 -19.77 -28.72
N ILE A 130 -7.59 -19.54 -27.42
CA ILE A 130 -6.47 -18.80 -26.84
C ILE A 130 -5.48 -19.76 -26.17
N ALA A 131 -4.20 -19.44 -26.23
CA ALA A 131 -3.16 -20.26 -25.63
C ALA A 131 -3.19 -20.15 -24.09
N PRO A 132 -3.34 -21.25 -23.34
CA PRO A 132 -3.63 -21.19 -21.90
C PRO A 132 -2.50 -20.57 -21.08
N VAL A 133 -1.24 -20.94 -21.36
CA VAL A 133 -0.07 -20.48 -20.60
C VAL A 133 0.11 -18.95 -20.65
N PRO A 134 0.21 -18.30 -21.83
CA PRO A 134 0.36 -16.85 -21.89
C PRO A 134 -0.88 -16.10 -21.39
N SER A 135 -2.10 -16.66 -21.56
CA SER A 135 -3.34 -16.05 -21.05
C SER A 135 -3.45 -16.11 -19.51
N MET A 136 -3.02 -17.21 -18.89
CA MET A 136 -2.90 -17.26 -17.43
C MET A 136 -1.86 -16.25 -16.96
N ALA A 137 -0.67 -16.25 -17.56
CA ALA A 137 0.41 -15.33 -17.18
C ALA A 137 -0.02 -13.85 -17.27
N SER A 138 -0.74 -13.45 -18.33
CA SER A 138 -1.24 -12.09 -18.46
C SER A 138 -2.30 -11.74 -17.41
N PHE A 139 -3.18 -12.68 -17.05
CA PHE A 139 -4.11 -12.50 -15.95
C PHE A 139 -3.40 -12.30 -14.62
N PHE A 140 -2.42 -13.15 -14.27
CA PHE A 140 -1.67 -13.00 -13.02
C PHE A 140 -0.92 -11.67 -12.98
N LEU A 141 -0.23 -11.32 -14.06
CA LEU A 141 0.53 -10.08 -14.16
C LEU A 141 -0.36 -8.85 -13.95
N PHE A 142 -1.51 -8.80 -14.64
CA PHE A 142 -2.36 -7.62 -14.64
C PHE A 142 -3.30 -7.54 -13.44
N VAL A 143 -3.90 -8.66 -13.05
CA VAL A 143 -4.98 -8.70 -12.04
C VAL A 143 -4.44 -8.92 -10.63
N ILE A 144 -3.45 -9.79 -10.49
CA ILE A 144 -2.97 -10.22 -9.18
C ILE A 144 -1.70 -9.49 -8.79
N TRP A 145 -0.76 -9.29 -9.73
CA TRP A 145 0.59 -8.83 -9.41
C TRP A 145 0.78 -7.33 -9.51
N LEU A 146 -0.02 -6.61 -10.30
CA LEU A 146 0.13 -5.17 -10.52
C LEU A 146 0.24 -4.37 -9.21
N VAL A 147 -0.65 -4.64 -8.25
CA VAL A 147 -0.66 -3.94 -6.96
C VAL A 147 0.48 -4.40 -6.04
N PRO A 148 0.67 -5.70 -5.76
CA PRO A 148 1.82 -6.19 -5.00
C PRO A 148 3.18 -5.71 -5.53
N CYS A 149 3.39 -5.76 -6.85
CA CYS A 149 4.62 -5.25 -7.47
C CYS A 149 4.83 -3.77 -7.16
N ALA A 150 3.78 -2.94 -7.24
CA ALA A 150 3.89 -1.52 -6.89
C ALA A 150 4.24 -1.30 -5.40
N PHE A 151 3.72 -2.15 -4.50
CA PHE A 151 4.12 -2.13 -3.09
C PHE A 151 5.57 -2.55 -2.88
N PHE A 152 6.05 -3.59 -3.59
CA PHE A 152 7.46 -3.99 -3.53
C PHE A 152 8.41 -2.88 -4.03
N CYS A 153 8.08 -2.24 -5.16
CA CYS A 153 8.80 -1.06 -5.64
C CYS A 153 8.79 0.09 -4.61
N SER A 154 7.73 0.20 -3.81
CA SER A 154 7.63 1.23 -2.78
C SER A 154 8.47 0.93 -1.53
N LEU A 155 8.62 -0.36 -1.17
CA LEU A 155 9.45 -0.78 -0.04
C LEU A 155 10.93 -0.52 -0.30
N THR A 156 11.41 -0.75 -1.53
CA THR A 156 12.82 -0.52 -1.88
C THR A 156 13.23 0.94 -1.70
N ILE A 157 12.28 1.88 -1.82
CA ILE A 157 12.48 3.32 -1.59
C ILE A 157 12.53 3.64 -0.09
N ASN A 158 11.71 2.96 0.71
CA ASN A 158 11.67 3.21 2.16
C ASN A 158 12.94 2.69 2.86
N GLU A 159 13.60 1.66 2.30
CA GLU A 159 14.87 1.14 2.82
C GLU A 159 16.11 1.92 2.33
N SER A 160 15.99 2.72 1.26
CA SER A 160 17.10 3.52 0.71
C SER A 160 17.26 4.89 1.39
N VAL A 161 16.23 5.39 2.05
CA VAL A 161 16.34 6.56 2.93
C VAL A 161 17.06 6.14 4.22
N LEU A 162 18.29 6.66 4.41
CA LEU A 162 19.15 6.39 5.57
C LEU A 162 18.31 6.25 6.86
N PRO A 163 18.42 5.13 7.60
CA PRO A 163 17.93 5.13 8.96
C PRO A 163 18.70 6.25 9.65
N ALA A 164 17.99 7.25 10.15
CA ALA A 164 18.57 8.32 10.96
C ALA A 164 19.01 7.72 12.30
N THR A 165 19.96 6.80 12.27
CA THR A 165 20.62 6.17 13.41
C THR A 165 21.84 6.99 13.74
N GLY A 166 21.60 8.23 14.14
CA GLY A 166 22.50 8.91 15.07
C GLY A 166 21.97 8.65 16.48
N PRO A 167 22.78 8.15 17.44
CA PRO A 167 22.43 8.17 18.85
C PRO A 167 22.40 9.64 19.31
N GLY A 168 21.29 10.32 19.01
CA GLY A 168 21.08 11.74 19.30
C GLY A 168 19.62 12.16 19.32
N ARG A 169 18.68 11.24 19.04
CA ARG A 169 17.24 11.55 19.07
C ARG A 169 16.64 11.62 20.47
N ASP A 170 17.31 11.12 21.50
CA ASP A 170 16.87 11.35 22.88
C ASP A 170 17.08 12.82 23.30
N ILE A 171 17.97 13.55 22.64
CA ILE A 171 18.25 14.96 22.97
C ILE A 171 17.33 15.92 22.20
N TYR A 172 16.99 15.63 20.94
CA TYR A 172 16.15 16.51 20.12
C TYR A 172 14.64 16.30 20.27
N GLN A 173 14.17 15.15 20.76
CA GLN A 173 12.73 14.94 20.94
C GLN A 173 12.17 15.60 22.22
N SER A 174 13.02 16.25 23.03
CA SER A 174 12.60 17.11 24.13
C SER A 174 12.18 18.52 23.70
N GLN A 175 12.49 18.93 22.45
CA GLN A 175 12.13 20.24 21.93
C GLN A 175 11.45 20.14 20.56
N SER A 176 10.22 20.65 20.51
CA SER A 176 9.51 21.13 19.31
C SER A 176 8.65 20.16 18.47
N VAL A 177 7.62 19.56 19.09
CA VAL A 177 6.26 19.68 18.51
C VAL A 177 5.27 19.86 19.68
N PRO A 178 4.80 21.09 19.99
CA PRO A 178 3.69 21.24 20.91
C PRO A 178 2.48 20.56 20.29
N ASP A 179 2.09 19.43 20.87
CA ASP A 179 0.92 18.63 20.51
C ASP A 179 -0.27 19.59 20.23
N ARG A 180 -0.64 19.73 18.94
CA ARG A 180 -1.72 20.64 18.50
C ARG A 180 -3.00 20.36 19.27
N LYS A 181 -3.20 19.12 19.74
CA LYS A 181 -4.35 18.72 20.55
C LYS A 181 -4.26 19.28 21.96
N LYS A 182 -3.08 19.24 22.59
CA LYS A 182 -2.80 19.83 23.91
C LYS A 182 -2.84 21.37 23.89
N ARG A 183 -2.29 22.01 22.85
CA ARG A 183 -2.36 23.47 22.67
C ARG A 183 -3.79 23.96 22.48
N ARG A 184 -4.62 23.23 21.72
CA ARG A 184 -6.04 23.57 21.51
C ARG A 184 -6.87 23.37 22.78
N LYS A 185 -6.61 22.32 23.56
CA LYS A 185 -7.22 22.14 24.90
C LYS A 185 -6.86 23.26 25.86
N ASN A 186 -5.58 23.66 25.92
CA ASN A 186 -5.13 24.73 26.80
C ASN A 186 -5.69 26.09 26.37
N ALA A 187 -5.83 26.37 25.07
CA ALA A 187 -6.46 27.59 24.59
C ALA A 187 -7.95 27.69 24.97
N ILE A 188 -8.68 26.57 24.91
CA ILE A 188 -10.08 26.51 25.34
C ILE A 188 -10.19 26.70 26.86
N LEU A 189 -9.33 26.04 27.64
CA LEU A 189 -9.27 26.20 29.11
C LEU A 189 -9.01 27.65 29.51
N VAL A 190 -8.02 28.32 28.88
CA VAL A 190 -7.72 29.72 29.14
C VAL A 190 -8.89 30.64 28.75
N THR A 191 -9.61 30.32 27.67
CA THR A 191 -10.78 31.11 27.25
C THR A 191 -11.96 30.92 28.22
N LEU A 192 -12.18 29.70 28.71
CA LEU A 192 -13.19 29.39 29.72
C LEU A 192 -12.87 30.04 31.07
N GLU A 193 -11.61 29.99 31.51
CA GLU A 193 -11.18 30.66 32.74
C GLU A 193 -11.39 32.18 32.65
N ARG A 194 -11.05 32.80 31.52
CA ARG A 194 -11.30 34.23 31.28
C ARG A 194 -12.79 34.56 31.27
N ALA A 195 -13.62 33.70 30.69
CA ALA A 195 -15.08 33.87 30.71
C ALA A 195 -15.64 33.74 32.13
N VAL A 196 -15.19 32.76 32.90
CA VAL A 196 -15.59 32.56 34.31
C VAL A 196 -15.18 33.75 35.17
N VAL A 197 -13.97 34.28 35.01
CA VAL A 197 -13.51 35.48 35.73
C VAL A 197 -14.33 36.71 35.33
N SER A 198 -14.64 36.87 34.04
CA SER A 198 -15.47 37.98 33.55
C SER A 198 -16.90 37.92 34.09
N VAL A 199 -17.49 36.72 34.16
CA VAL A 199 -18.82 36.49 34.75
C VAL A 199 -18.79 36.73 36.26
N LYS A 200 -17.76 36.27 36.98
CA LYS A 200 -17.61 36.53 38.42
C LYS A 200 -17.48 38.02 38.73
N ARG A 201 -16.80 38.80 37.88
CA ARG A 201 -16.76 40.27 37.97
C ARG A 201 -18.10 40.92 37.67
N ALA A 202 -18.79 40.48 36.61
CA ALA A 202 -20.09 41.02 36.23
C ALA A 202 -21.18 40.74 37.29
N LEU A 203 -21.07 39.61 38.00
CA LEU A 203 -21.96 39.23 39.10
C LEU A 203 -21.58 39.86 40.46
N GLY A 204 -20.54 40.71 40.52
CA GLY A 204 -20.19 41.46 41.73
C GLY A 204 -19.70 40.61 42.91
N ILE A 205 -19.21 39.39 42.68
CA ILE A 205 -18.80 38.45 43.75
C ILE A 205 -17.39 38.77 44.29
N GLU A 206 -16.69 39.74 43.72
CA GLU A 206 -15.33 40.15 44.14
C GLU A 206 -15.33 41.20 45.27
N THR A 207 -16.25 41.08 46.23
CA THR A 207 -16.25 41.90 47.46
C THR A 207 -16.67 41.05 48.66
N THR A 208 -15.90 40.02 49.01
CA THR A 208 -16.06 39.37 50.34
C THR A 208 -14.86 38.53 50.80
N ARG A 209 -13.67 38.71 50.21
CA ARG A 209 -12.45 38.07 50.73
C ARG A 209 -11.42 39.04 51.30
N ASP A 210 -11.46 40.31 50.91
CA ASP A 210 -10.52 41.31 51.43
C ASP A 210 -11.03 42.04 52.70
N THR A 211 -12.29 41.82 53.10
CA THR A 211 -12.87 42.40 54.33
C THR A 211 -12.81 41.47 55.55
N LEU A 212 -12.48 40.17 55.38
CA LEU A 212 -12.43 39.21 56.50
C LEU A 212 -11.02 39.02 57.09
N THR A 213 -9.98 39.57 56.48
CA THR A 213 -8.61 39.61 57.03
C THR A 213 -8.27 40.93 57.73
N ALA A 214 -9.20 41.89 57.79
CA ALA A 214 -9.05 43.15 58.52
C ALA A 214 -9.75 43.16 59.89
N LEU A 215 -10.28 42.01 60.35
CA LEU A 215 -11.03 41.88 61.61
C LEU A 215 -10.53 40.78 62.55
N TYR A 216 -9.29 40.33 62.40
CA TYR A 216 -8.50 39.60 63.40
C TYR A 216 -7.03 40.01 63.29
#